data_AF-A0A3D4YMR3-F1
#
_entry.id   AF-A0A3D4YMR3-F1
#
_cell.length_a   1.000
_cell.length_b   1.000
_cell.length_c   1.000
_cell.angle_alpha   90.00
_cell.angle_beta   90.00
_cell.angle_gamma   90.00
#
_symmetry.space_group_name_H-M   'P 1'
#
loop_
_entity.id
_entity.type
_entity.pdbx_description
1 polymer ?
#
loop_
_entity_poly.entity_id
_entity_poly.type
_entity_poly.pdbx_seq_one_letter_code
_entity_poly.pdbx_strand_id
1 'polypeptide(L)' 'MTDFAALGKILDGRGADNPCPACNASEWIGGESLTLIERATKDEPGKVAGSGHGMPALMYVCGNCGFIRQHAMFALARE' A
#
# COMPACT_ATOMS: atom_id res chain seq x y z
N MET A 1 -5.68 15.86 -9.78
CA MET A 1 -5.79 14.40 -9.99
C MET A 1 -4.38 13.86 -9.96
N THR A 2 -4.08 12.93 -9.08
CA THR A 2 -2.73 12.35 -8.94
C THR A 2 -2.41 11.48 -10.16
N ASP A 3 -1.25 11.66 -10.78
CA ASP A 3 -0.81 10.82 -11.90
C ASP A 3 -0.20 9.50 -11.38
N PHE A 4 -1.00 8.44 -11.40
CA PHE A 4 -0.60 7.11 -10.93
C PHE A 4 0.46 6.45 -11.79
N ALA A 5 0.45 6.72 -13.10
CA ALA A 5 1.46 6.18 -13.99
C ALA A 5 2.84 6.78 -13.67
N ALA A 6 2.88 8.07 -13.32
CA ALA A 6 4.10 8.73 -12.88
C ALA A 6 4.61 8.18 -11.53
N LEU A 7 3.71 7.99 -10.56
CA LEU A 7 4.10 7.45 -9.24
C LEU A 7 4.51 5.98 -9.29
N GLY A 8 3.82 5.17 -10.09
CA GLY A 8 4.19 3.77 -10.33
C GLY A 8 5.64 3.67 -10.81
N LYS A 9 6.02 4.45 -11.83
CA LYS A 9 7.40 4.49 -12.32
C LYS A 9 8.44 4.87 -11.27
N ILE A 10 8.10 5.79 -10.35
CA ILE A 10 8.99 6.18 -9.24
C ILE A 10 9.18 5.01 -8.27
N LEU A 11 8.11 4.27 -7.97
CA LEU A 11 8.16 3.11 -7.08
C LEU A 11 8.87 1.92 -7.75
N ASP A 12 8.65 1.70 -9.03
CA ASP A 12 9.34 0.67 -9.81
C ASP A 12 10.86 0.95 -9.81
N GLY A 13 11.28 2.22 -9.98
CA GLY A 13 12.67 2.63 -9.79
C GLY A 13 13.25 2.39 -8.38
N ARG A 14 12.40 2.11 -7.38
CA ARG A 14 12.77 1.71 -6.01
C ARG A 14 12.61 0.20 -5.78
N GLY A 15 12.32 -0.58 -6.82
CA GLY A 15 12.17 -2.03 -6.77
C GLY A 15 10.77 -2.51 -6.38
N ALA A 16 9.72 -1.68 -6.57
CA ALA A 16 8.34 -2.11 -6.35
C ALA A 16 7.88 -3.20 -7.34
N ASP A 17 8.53 -3.28 -8.50
CA ASP A 17 8.32 -4.26 -9.57
C ASP A 17 9.18 -5.53 -9.43
N ASN A 18 10.10 -5.57 -8.45
CA ASN A 18 10.90 -6.76 -8.16
C ASN A 18 9.99 -8.00 -7.99
N PRO A 19 10.50 -9.21 -8.28
CA PRO A 19 9.74 -10.44 -8.12
C PRO A 19 9.04 -10.53 -6.76
N CYS A 20 7.83 -11.09 -6.79
CA CYS A 20 7.01 -11.30 -5.61
C CYS A 20 7.81 -12.04 -4.53
N PRO A 21 7.95 -11.50 -3.30
CA PRO A 21 8.77 -12.13 -2.27
C PRO A 21 8.15 -13.42 -1.74
N ALA A 22 6.87 -13.68 -2.02
CA ALA A 22 6.16 -14.88 -1.57
C ALA A 22 6.28 -16.05 -2.57
N CYS A 23 6.20 -15.78 -3.87
CA CYS A 23 6.15 -16.83 -4.91
C CYS A 23 7.13 -16.63 -6.08
N ASN A 24 7.93 -15.57 -6.03
CA ASN A 24 8.93 -15.19 -7.04
C ASN A 24 8.38 -14.88 -8.46
N ALA A 25 7.06 -14.76 -8.62
CA ALA A 25 6.45 -14.31 -9.87
C ALA A 25 6.69 -12.81 -10.11
N SER A 26 6.82 -12.39 -11.37
CA SER A 26 7.03 -10.98 -11.75
C SER A 26 5.74 -10.27 -12.22
N GLU A 27 4.61 -10.97 -12.20
CA GLU A 27 3.33 -10.43 -12.61
C GLU A 27 2.70 -9.61 -11.47
N TRP A 28 2.52 -8.31 -11.72
CA TRP A 28 1.91 -7.37 -10.80
C TRP A 28 0.72 -6.67 -11.43
N ILE A 29 -0.36 -6.54 -10.66
CA ILE A 29 -1.54 -5.74 -10.98
C ILE A 29 -1.53 -4.55 -10.01
N GLY A 30 -1.33 -3.35 -10.54
CA GLY A 30 -1.27 -2.11 -9.76
C GLY A 30 -2.60 -1.35 -9.74
N GLY A 31 -2.92 -0.71 -8.61
CA GLY A 31 -4.12 0.11 -8.48
C GLY A 31 -4.06 1.09 -7.30
N GLU A 32 -4.96 2.06 -7.32
CA GLU A 32 -5.19 2.94 -6.18
C GLU A 32 -5.80 2.17 -5.00
N SER A 33 -5.28 2.41 -3.80
CA SER A 33 -5.91 1.94 -2.58
C SER A 33 -5.86 3.01 -1.50
N LEU A 34 -6.90 3.07 -0.69
CA LEU A 34 -6.88 3.82 0.55
C LEU A 34 -6.45 2.87 1.66
N THR A 35 -5.25 3.03 2.22
CA THR A 35 -4.87 2.27 3.42
C THR A 35 -5.48 2.97 4.63
N LEU A 36 -6.52 2.36 5.19
CA LEU A 36 -7.08 2.79 6.47
C LEU A 36 -6.06 2.47 7.57
N ILE A 37 -5.43 3.51 8.10
CA ILE A 37 -4.56 3.39 9.27
C ILE A 37 -5.40 3.77 10.47
N GLU A 38 -6.19 2.81 10.93
CA GLU A 38 -6.84 2.93 12.22
C GLU A 38 -5.85 2.52 13.29
N ARG A 39 -5.42 3.50 14.09
CA ARG A 39 -4.66 3.22 15.30
C ARG A 39 -5.63 2.56 16.27
N ALA A 40 -5.62 1.23 16.36
CA ALA A 40 -6.24 0.54 17.48
C ALA A 40 -5.54 1.03 18.76
N THR A 41 -6.16 1.97 19.47
CA THR A 41 -5.69 2.36 20.79
C THR A 41 -5.86 1.16 21.70
N LYS A 42 -4.84 0.86 22.53
CA LYS A 42 -4.88 -0.26 23.49
C LYS A 42 -6.14 -0.26 24.36
N ASP A 43 -6.72 0.93 24.55
CA ASP A 43 -7.87 1.17 25.41
C ASP A 43 -9.22 0.85 24.76
N GLU A 44 -9.28 0.64 23.42
CA GLU A 44 -10.52 0.29 22.71
C GLU A 44 -10.30 -0.77 21.60
N PRO A 45 -9.94 -2.02 21.97
CA PRO A 45 -9.84 -3.10 21.01
C PRO A 45 -11.24 -3.41 20.41
N GLY A 46 -11.40 -3.21 19.10
CA GLY A 46 -12.60 -3.59 18.35
C GLY A 46 -13.59 -2.46 18.05
N LYS A 47 -13.34 -1.22 18.50
CA LYS A 47 -14.06 -0.04 17.97
C LYS A 47 -13.36 0.46 16.72
N VAL A 48 -13.75 -0.10 15.58
CA VAL A 48 -13.43 0.43 14.24
C VAL A 48 -14.28 1.68 14.05
N ALA A 49 -13.84 2.81 14.59
CA ALA A 49 -14.51 4.08 14.37
C ALA A 49 -14.23 4.50 12.91
N GLY A 50 -15.19 4.22 12.02
CA GLY A 50 -15.15 4.41 10.55
C GLY A 50 -14.96 5.85 10.05
N SER A 51 -13.98 6.55 10.61
CA SER A 51 -13.54 7.90 10.28
C SER A 51 -12.01 8.00 10.28
N GLY A 52 -11.30 6.87 10.31
CA GLY A 52 -9.85 6.80 10.37
C GLY A 52 -9.19 7.60 9.25
N HIS A 53 -8.18 8.40 9.62
CA HIS A 53 -7.32 9.11 8.69
C HIS A 53 -6.65 8.10 7.74
N GLY A 54 -7.20 7.95 6.53
CA GLY A 54 -6.62 7.10 5.49
C GLY A 54 -5.34 7.72 4.96
N MET A 55 -4.29 6.92 4.83
CA MET A 55 -3.09 7.34 4.09
C MET A 55 -3.23 6.89 2.64
N PRO A 56 -3.10 7.82 1.67
CA PRO A 56 -3.02 7.45 0.27
C PRO A 56 -1.86 6.48 0.06
N ALA A 57 -2.16 5.35 -0.57
CA ALA A 57 -1.18 4.32 -0.85
C ALA A 57 -1.33 3.80 -2.28
N LEU A 58 -0.22 3.37 -2.83
CA LEU A 58 -0.19 2.58 -4.06
C LEU A 58 -0.16 1.11 -3.69
N MET A 59 -1.08 0.33 -4.24
CA MET A 59 -1.17 -1.11 -4.02
C MET A 59 -0.72 -1.86 -5.27
N TYR A 60 0.08 -2.90 -5.04
CA TYR A 60 0.46 -3.88 -6.04
C TYR A 60 0.00 -5.25 -5.56
N VAL A 61 -0.75 -5.97 -6.39
CA VAL A 61 -1.21 -7.33 -6.13
C VAL A 61 -0.50 -8.28 -7.08
N CYS A 62 0.14 -9.32 -6.55
CA CYS A 62 0.78 -10.34 -7.38
C CYS A 62 -0.30 -11.14 -8.12
N GLY A 63 -0.22 -11.20 -9.46
CA GLY A 63 -1.18 -11.91 -10.31
C GLY A 63 -1.20 -13.42 -10.10
N ASN A 64 -0.12 -14.00 -9.54
CA ASN A 64 0.01 -15.43 -9.30
C ASN A 64 -0.54 -15.87 -7.94
N CYS A 65 -0.04 -15.28 -6.84
CA CYS A 65 -0.34 -15.78 -5.48
C CYS A 65 -1.15 -14.81 -4.62
N GLY A 66 -1.56 -13.65 -5.15
CA GLY A 66 -2.35 -12.66 -4.42
C GLY A 66 -1.61 -11.91 -3.32
N PHE A 67 -0.27 -12.02 -3.25
CA PHE A 67 0.53 -11.22 -2.32
C PHE A 67 0.31 -9.72 -2.57
N ILE A 68 0.08 -8.96 -1.50
CA ILE A 68 -0.20 -7.53 -1.57
C ILE A 68 1.00 -6.76 -1.02
N ARG A 69 1.50 -5.81 -1.83
CA ARG A 69 2.48 -4.80 -1.44
C ARG A 69 1.80 -3.43 -1.43
N GLN A 70 1.99 -2.66 -0.36
CA GLN A 70 1.45 -1.31 -0.23
C GLN A 70 2.59 -0.31 -0.01
N HIS A 71 2.54 0.80 -0.73
CA HIS A 71 3.47 1.91 -0.59
C HIS A 71 2.71 3.17 -0.18
N ALA A 72 2.91 3.63 1.06
CA ALA A 72 2.38 4.91 1.50
C ALA A 72 2.99 6.05 0.67
N MET A 73 2.15 6.98 0.24
CA MET A 73 2.57 8.10 -0.63
C MET A 73 3.27 9.22 0.13
N PHE A 74 3.17 9.24 1.46
CA PHE A 74 3.79 10.23 2.33
C PHE A 74 4.57 9.52 3.43
N ALA A 75 5.71 10.10 3.82
CA ALA A 75 6.44 9.62 4.98
C ALA A 75 5.59 9.87 6.24
N LEU A 76 5.39 8.82 7.03
CA LEU A 76 4.92 8.97 8.39
C LEU A 76 5.98 9.74 9.18
N ALA A 77 5.66 10.99 9.55
CA ALA A 77 6.50 11.72 10.48
C ALA A 77 6.57 10.94 11.79
N ARG A 78 7.79 10.67 12.28
CA ARG A 78 7.98 10.25 13.67
C ARG A 78 7.88 11.51 14.52
N GLU A 79 6.82 11.60 15.32
CA GLU A 79 6.77 12.53 16.45
C GLU A 79 7.66 12.04 17.59
#